data_AF-A0A016SZ53-F1
#
_entry.id   AF-A0A016SZ53-F1
#
_cell.length_a   1.000
_cell.length_b   1.000
_cell.length_c   1.000
_cell.angle_alpha   90.00
_cell.angle_beta   90.00
_cell.angle_gamma   90.00
#
_symmetry.space_group_name_H-M   'P 1'
#
loop_
_entity.id
_entity.type
_entity.pdbx_description
1 polymer ?
#
loop_
_entity_poly.entity_id
_entity_poly.type
_entity_poly.pdbx_seq_one_letter_code
_entity_poly.pdbx_strand_id
1 'polypeptide(L)'
;MHAQMISVIVQTRSLRSMAGYRFMVHISAVDLVNCITQIVAQMCTLNTPYMNPLINEINGAIFQGTWAADYPMTLIIALNRVVAVMLPFKVGVLFGENLTYVYIAACLVFGGLNTAACLSGELACVWIAEIPSFAFTTNSVFKDIAEFVDFWFAEVIILCSTACYIAILIYLLQKRRLLTSSRHELPLLFHFCCIFGITGISLFFWHHPAANNALYYEILQTVIVFRFGMPPLAALFVNGSIRSRFFQLRQGKSMFMSSTGIHLTKTKGTVRISTLTAAHNLVPHHDRTGT
;
A
#
# COMPACT_ATOMS: atom_id res chain seq x y z
N MET A 1 -0.95 5.39 8.65
CA MET A 1 0.38 5.31 8.00
C MET A 1 0.25 5.23 6.48
N HIS A 2 -0.52 4.28 5.92
CA HIS A 2 -0.78 4.16 4.48
C HIS A 2 -1.20 5.46 3.79
N ALA A 3 -2.24 6.15 4.30
CA ALA A 3 -2.70 7.42 3.74
C ALA A 3 -1.61 8.50 3.66
N GLN A 4 -0.71 8.56 4.65
CA GLN A 4 0.43 9.49 4.63
C GLN A 4 1.48 9.08 3.61
N MET A 5 1.77 7.78 3.48
CA MET A 5 2.70 7.27 2.48
C MET A 5 2.19 7.54 1.05
N ILE A 6 0.90 7.29 0.80
CA ILE A 6 0.22 7.63 -0.45
C ILE A 6 0.39 9.13 -0.73
N SER A 7 0.09 9.98 0.25
CA SER A 7 0.24 11.43 0.13
C SER A 7 1.67 11.86 -0.23
N VAL A 8 2.69 11.33 0.46
CA VAL A 8 4.11 11.60 0.17
C VAL A 8 4.48 11.28 -1.28
N ILE A 9 4.06 10.10 -1.76
CA ILE A 9 4.40 9.63 -3.11
C ILE A 9 3.65 10.45 -4.16
N VAL A 10 2.34 10.68 -3.99
CA VAL A 10 1.51 11.42 -4.95
C VAL A 10 1.95 12.87 -5.09
N GLN A 11 2.35 13.51 -3.98
CA GLN A 11 2.86 14.90 -3.98
C GLN A 11 4.29 15.01 -4.54
N THR A 12 5.01 13.90 -4.68
CA THR A 12 6.39 13.90 -5.16
C THR A 12 6.48 13.42 -6.61
N ARG A 13 6.62 14.36 -7.56
CA ARG A 13 6.72 14.05 -9.00
C ARG A 13 7.79 13.01 -9.34
N SER A 14 8.97 13.08 -8.72
CA SER A 14 10.08 12.16 -8.98
C SER A 14 9.85 10.73 -8.49
N LEU A 15 9.05 10.55 -7.44
CA LEU A 15 8.67 9.23 -6.94
C LEU A 15 7.51 8.69 -7.78
N ARG A 16 6.50 9.52 -8.04
CA ARG A 16 5.33 9.15 -8.85
C ARG A 16 5.66 8.74 -10.28
N SER A 17 6.77 9.20 -10.85
CA SER A 17 7.22 8.80 -12.19
C SER A 17 7.76 7.36 -12.27
N MET A 18 8.13 6.76 -11.14
CA MET A 18 8.72 5.42 -11.11
C MET A 18 7.64 4.35 -10.90
N ALA A 19 7.64 3.32 -11.74
CA ALA A 19 6.63 2.24 -11.72
C ALA A 19 6.49 1.57 -10.34
N GLY A 20 7.60 1.28 -9.65
CA GLY A 20 7.57 0.64 -8.35
C GLY A 20 6.83 1.46 -7.27
N TYR A 21 6.93 2.80 -7.31
CA TYR A 21 6.18 3.66 -6.41
C TYR A 21 4.70 3.81 -6.80
N ARG A 22 4.37 3.64 -8.09
CA ARG A 22 2.96 3.58 -8.53
C ARG A 22 2.28 2.33 -7.98
N PHE A 23 2.94 1.18 -8.06
CA PHE A 23 2.46 -0.04 -7.39
C PHE A 23 2.33 0.16 -5.89
N MET A 24 3.33 0.77 -5.26
CA MET A 24 3.33 1.06 -3.83
C MET A 24 2.13 1.91 -3.39
N VAL A 25 1.71 2.90 -4.18
CA VAL A 25 0.50 3.69 -3.88
C VAL A 25 -0.77 2.83 -3.88
N HIS A 26 -0.91 1.94 -4.87
CA HIS A 26 -2.14 1.17 -5.02
C HIS A 26 -2.22 0.01 -4.04
N ILE A 27 -1.12 -0.72 -3.81
CA ILE A 27 -1.09 -1.75 -2.76
C ILE A 27 -1.39 -1.14 -1.39
N SER A 28 -0.87 0.06 -1.10
CA SER A 28 -1.19 0.76 0.15
C SER A 28 -2.64 1.26 0.23
N ALA A 29 -3.29 1.51 -0.90
CA ALA A 29 -4.71 1.83 -0.90
C ALA A 29 -5.55 0.58 -0.63
N VAL A 30 -5.20 -0.55 -1.23
CA VAL A 30 -5.83 -1.85 -0.99
C VAL A 30 -5.64 -2.28 0.48
N ASP A 31 -4.40 -2.25 0.98
CA ASP A 31 -4.07 -2.53 2.38
C ASP A 31 -4.84 -1.62 3.35
N LEU A 32 -5.00 -0.33 3.02
CA LEU A 32 -5.75 0.61 3.84
C LEU A 32 -7.23 0.22 3.93
N VAL A 33 -7.84 -0.14 2.81
CA VAL A 33 -9.25 -0.57 2.80
C VAL A 33 -9.40 -1.88 3.58
N ASN A 34 -8.48 -2.84 3.43
CA ASN A 34 -8.51 -4.09 4.20
C ASN A 34 -8.33 -3.85 5.72
N CYS A 35 -7.43 -2.95 6.11
CA CYS A 35 -7.33 -2.51 7.51
C CYS A 35 -8.65 -1.93 8.03
N ILE A 36 -9.35 -1.13 7.22
CA ILE A 36 -10.64 -0.54 7.61
C ILE A 36 -11.68 -1.65 7.82
N THR A 37 -11.75 -2.66 6.95
CA THR A 37 -12.73 -3.75 7.12
C THR A 37 -12.49 -4.55 8.40
N GLN A 38 -11.21 -4.79 8.74
CA GLN A 38 -10.82 -5.44 10.00
C GLN A 38 -11.18 -4.59 11.22
N ILE A 39 -10.93 -3.27 11.18
CA ILE A 39 -11.31 -2.34 12.26
C ILE A 39 -12.84 -2.31 12.42
N VAL A 40 -13.60 -2.26 11.32
CA VAL A 40 -15.07 -2.25 11.36
C VAL A 40 -15.59 -3.54 12.00
N ALA A 41 -15.06 -4.71 11.60
CA ALA A 41 -15.45 -5.99 12.17
C ALA A 41 -15.24 -6.01 13.69
N GLN A 42 -14.03 -5.65 14.13
CA GLN A 42 -13.69 -5.59 15.56
C GLN A 42 -14.58 -4.61 16.31
N MET A 43 -14.74 -3.38 15.81
CA MET A 43 -15.59 -2.35 16.45
C MET A 43 -17.05 -2.81 16.60
N CYS A 44 -17.59 -3.53 15.61
CA CYS A 44 -18.92 -4.08 15.67
C CYS A 44 -19.07 -5.26 16.64
N THR A 45 -17.99 -5.98 16.95
CA THR A 45 -18.01 -7.16 17.82
C THR A 45 -17.31 -6.96 19.17
N LEU A 46 -16.90 -5.73 19.51
CA LEU A 46 -16.21 -5.43 20.78
C LEU A 46 -17.05 -5.81 22.01
N ASN A 47 -18.36 -5.59 21.95
CA ASN A 47 -19.28 -5.80 23.07
C ASN A 47 -20.36 -6.85 22.78
N THR A 48 -20.35 -7.43 21.58
CA THR A 48 -21.35 -8.39 21.13
C THR A 48 -20.69 -9.49 20.30
N PRO A 49 -21.07 -10.76 20.47
CA PRO A 49 -20.49 -11.86 19.70
C PRO A 49 -21.02 -11.92 18.26
N TYR A 50 -21.81 -10.93 17.81
CA TYR A 50 -22.37 -10.90 16.47
C TYR A 50 -22.29 -9.50 15.89
N MET A 51 -22.10 -9.46 14.57
CA MET A 51 -22.17 -8.27 13.73
C MET A 51 -23.50 -8.31 12.95
N ASN A 52 -24.10 -7.16 12.68
CA ASN A 52 -25.32 -7.09 11.87
C ASN A 52 -25.10 -7.83 10.53
N PRO A 53 -25.97 -8.78 10.11
CA PRO A 53 -25.71 -9.64 8.96
C PRO A 53 -25.40 -8.89 7.66
N LEU A 54 -26.15 -7.83 7.35
CA LEU A 54 -25.94 -7.04 6.14
C LEU A 54 -24.60 -6.30 6.17
N ILE A 55 -24.26 -5.70 7.33
CA ILE A 55 -22.96 -5.02 7.47
C ILE A 55 -21.83 -6.04 7.40
N ASN A 56 -22.02 -7.22 7.97
CA ASN A 56 -21.03 -8.30 7.98
C ASN A 56 -20.73 -8.81 6.57
N GLU A 57 -21.77 -9.08 5.79
CA GLU A 57 -21.67 -9.53 4.39
C GLU A 57 -20.98 -8.48 3.51
N ILE A 58 -21.39 -7.21 3.60
CA ILE A 58 -20.75 -6.12 2.85
C ILE A 58 -19.28 -5.98 3.25
N ASN A 59 -18.99 -5.99 4.55
CA ASN A 59 -17.64 -5.82 5.07
C ASN A 59 -16.73 -6.98 4.66
N GLY A 60 -17.23 -8.21 4.74
CA GLY A 60 -16.49 -9.41 4.32
C GLY A 60 -16.28 -9.49 2.81
N ALA A 61 -17.22 -9.01 1.99
CA ALA A 61 -17.03 -8.91 0.54
C ALA A 61 -15.95 -7.89 0.15
N ILE A 62 -15.89 -6.75 0.85
CA ILE A 62 -14.81 -5.75 0.66
C ILE A 62 -13.47 -6.33 1.14
N PHE A 63 -13.46 -7.00 2.29
CA PHE A 63 -12.27 -7.68 2.81
C PHE A 63 -11.74 -8.69 1.78
N GLN A 64 -12.59 -9.60 1.28
CA GLN A 64 -12.18 -10.62 0.33
C GLN A 64 -11.68 -10.02 -0.99
N GLY A 65 -12.35 -9.00 -1.52
CA GLY A 65 -11.90 -8.39 -2.78
C GLY A 65 -10.57 -7.66 -2.67
N THR A 66 -10.36 -6.94 -1.56
CA THR A 66 -9.06 -6.29 -1.31
C THR A 66 -7.96 -7.31 -1.06
N TRP A 67 -8.26 -8.38 -0.32
CA TRP A 67 -7.35 -9.51 -0.11
C TRP A 67 -6.96 -10.19 -1.43
N ALA A 68 -7.94 -10.50 -2.28
CA ALA A 68 -7.71 -11.12 -3.58
C ALA A 68 -6.94 -10.21 -4.56
N ALA A 69 -7.13 -8.89 -4.50
CA ALA A 69 -6.40 -7.94 -5.34
C ALA A 69 -4.89 -7.92 -5.06
N ASP A 70 -4.49 -8.22 -3.82
CA ASP A 70 -3.08 -8.21 -3.40
C ASP A 70 -2.26 -9.34 -4.04
N TYR A 71 -2.86 -10.50 -4.30
CA TYR A 71 -2.14 -11.64 -4.85
C TYR A 71 -1.49 -11.31 -6.21
N PRO A 72 -2.25 -10.97 -7.27
CA PRO A 72 -1.65 -10.68 -8.57
C PRO A 72 -0.74 -9.44 -8.49
N MET A 73 -1.07 -8.46 -7.63
CA MET A 73 -0.23 -7.28 -7.45
C MET A 73 1.15 -7.62 -6.89
N THR A 74 1.23 -8.56 -5.94
CA THR A 74 2.49 -9.05 -5.36
C THR A 74 3.39 -9.68 -6.42
N LEU A 75 2.84 -10.53 -7.29
CA LEU A 75 3.60 -11.14 -8.37
C LEU A 75 4.10 -10.11 -9.38
N ILE A 76 3.24 -9.19 -9.81
CA ILE A 76 3.60 -8.14 -10.77
C ILE A 76 4.68 -7.23 -10.19
N ILE A 77 4.61 -6.91 -8.89
CA ILE A 77 5.67 -6.17 -8.18
C ILE A 77 6.97 -6.96 -8.20
N ALA A 78 6.95 -8.26 -7.90
CA ALA A 78 8.15 -9.09 -7.94
C ALA A 78 8.79 -9.10 -9.35
N LEU A 79 7.98 -9.24 -10.39
CA LEU A 79 8.44 -9.13 -11.79
C LEU A 79 8.98 -7.74 -12.12
N ASN A 80 8.34 -6.68 -11.62
CA ASN A 80 8.85 -5.31 -11.75
C ASN A 80 10.23 -5.16 -11.11
N ARG A 81 10.46 -5.78 -9.96
CA ARG A 81 11.77 -5.80 -9.29
C ARG A 81 12.81 -6.59 -10.09
N VAL A 82 12.43 -7.74 -10.66
CA VAL A 82 13.31 -8.53 -11.55
C VAL A 82 13.76 -7.68 -12.73
N VAL A 83 12.82 -7.03 -13.43
CA VAL A 83 13.16 -6.18 -14.58
C VAL A 83 13.98 -4.97 -14.14
N ALA A 84 13.65 -4.31 -13.03
CA ALA A 84 14.39 -3.16 -12.53
C ALA A 84 15.85 -3.47 -12.18
N VAL A 85 16.11 -4.64 -11.59
CA VAL A 85 17.46 -5.03 -11.14
C VAL A 85 18.27 -5.72 -12.23
N MET A 86 17.64 -6.65 -12.97
CA MET A 86 18.35 -7.50 -13.93
C MET A 86 18.37 -6.90 -15.34
N LEU A 87 17.33 -6.15 -15.73
CA LEU A 87 17.12 -5.62 -17.08
C LEU A 87 16.69 -4.13 -17.06
N PRO A 88 17.47 -3.23 -16.44
CA PRO A 88 17.04 -1.83 -16.18
C PRO A 88 16.63 -1.07 -17.45
N PHE A 89 17.25 -1.39 -18.60
CA PHE A 89 16.92 -0.79 -19.90
C PHE A 89 15.53 -1.20 -20.44
N LYS A 90 14.93 -2.29 -19.92
CA LYS A 90 13.59 -2.74 -20.30
C LYS A 90 12.48 -2.22 -19.39
N VAL A 91 12.80 -1.55 -18.28
CA VAL A 91 11.80 -1.05 -17.33
C VAL A 91 10.82 -0.10 -18.01
N GLY A 92 11.30 0.82 -18.84
CA GLY A 92 10.43 1.78 -19.57
C GLY A 92 9.49 1.10 -20.57
N VAL A 93 9.89 -0.06 -21.13
CA VAL A 93 9.10 -0.81 -22.12
C VAL A 93 8.09 -1.73 -21.43
N LEU A 94 8.52 -2.49 -20.42
CA LEU A 94 7.68 -3.50 -19.76
C LEU A 94 6.83 -2.91 -18.63
N PHE A 95 7.31 -1.85 -17.98
CA PHE A 95 6.68 -1.15 -16.86
C PHE A 95 6.67 0.37 -17.11
N GLY A 96 6.39 0.75 -18.36
CA GLY A 96 6.06 2.13 -18.69
C GLY A 96 4.80 2.60 -17.98
N GLU A 97 4.44 3.87 -18.15
CA GLU A 97 3.31 4.47 -17.43
C GLU A 97 1.98 3.80 -17.70
N ASN A 98 1.60 3.71 -18.98
CA ASN A 98 0.33 3.12 -19.37
C ASN A 98 0.24 1.64 -18.96
N LEU A 99 1.28 0.86 -19.22
CA LEU A 99 1.30 -0.57 -18.88
C LEU A 99 1.25 -0.82 -17.37
N THR A 100 1.92 0.02 -16.58
CA THR A 100 1.86 -0.09 -15.12
C THR A 100 0.42 0.08 -14.62
N TYR A 101 -0.31 1.06 -15.14
CA TYR A 101 -1.72 1.25 -14.78
C TYR A 101 -2.64 0.15 -15.32
N VAL A 102 -2.34 -0.43 -16.49
CA VAL A 102 -3.06 -1.62 -16.99
C VAL A 102 -2.89 -2.81 -16.05
N TYR A 103 -1.67 -3.09 -15.59
CA TYR A 103 -1.42 -4.15 -14.62
C TYR A 103 -2.15 -3.91 -13.30
N ILE A 104 -2.10 -2.69 -12.77
CA ILE A 104 -2.82 -2.32 -11.55
C ILE A 104 -4.32 -2.49 -11.74
N ALA A 105 -4.87 -2.00 -12.85
CA ALA A 105 -6.29 -2.14 -13.17
C ALA A 105 -6.70 -3.62 -13.25
N ALA A 106 -5.89 -4.48 -13.86
CA ALA A 106 -6.14 -5.91 -13.91
C ALA A 106 -6.23 -6.54 -12.50
N CYS A 107 -5.32 -6.18 -11.60
CA CYS A 107 -5.38 -6.64 -10.20
C CYS A 107 -6.64 -6.15 -9.47
N LEU A 108 -7.02 -4.88 -9.67
CA LEU A 108 -8.21 -4.31 -9.04
C LEU A 108 -9.50 -4.90 -9.60
N VAL A 109 -9.56 -5.17 -10.90
CA VAL A 109 -10.69 -5.88 -11.53
C VAL A 109 -10.81 -7.29 -10.96
N PHE A 110 -9.69 -8.01 -10.79
CA PHE A 110 -9.70 -9.32 -10.14
C PHE A 110 -10.26 -9.26 -8.71
N GLY A 111 -9.84 -8.27 -7.91
CA GLY A 111 -10.42 -8.05 -6.58
C GLY A 111 -11.90 -7.68 -6.62
N GLY A 112 -12.31 -6.81 -7.55
CA GLY A 112 -13.71 -6.42 -7.74
C GLY A 112 -14.62 -7.58 -8.12
N LEU A 113 -14.15 -8.51 -8.95
CA LEU A 113 -14.86 -9.75 -9.27
C LEU A 113 -15.05 -10.64 -8.03
N ASN A 114 -14.05 -10.72 -7.15
CA ASN A 114 -14.15 -11.45 -5.89
C ASN A 114 -15.14 -10.80 -4.91
N THR A 115 -15.16 -9.46 -4.82
CA THR A 115 -16.20 -8.74 -4.06
C THR A 115 -17.58 -9.03 -4.62
N ALA A 116 -17.77 -8.95 -5.95
CA ALA A 116 -19.06 -9.23 -6.58
C ALA A 116 -19.51 -10.68 -6.36
N ALA A 117 -18.59 -11.65 -6.41
CA ALA A 117 -18.88 -13.04 -6.09
C ALA A 117 -19.37 -13.20 -4.65
N CYS A 118 -18.75 -12.52 -3.69
CA CYS A 118 -19.17 -12.54 -2.27
C CYS A 118 -20.50 -11.83 -2.00
N LEU A 119 -21.01 -11.05 -2.96
CA LEU A 119 -22.32 -10.36 -2.87
C LEU A 119 -23.38 -11.01 -3.76
N SER A 120 -23.05 -12.13 -4.41
CA SER A 120 -23.96 -12.82 -5.35
C SER A 120 -25.04 -13.65 -4.65
N GLY A 121 -24.88 -13.94 -3.36
CA GLY A 121 -25.71 -14.88 -2.60
C GLY A 121 -25.23 -16.33 -2.65
N GLU A 122 -24.38 -16.70 -3.62
CA GLU A 122 -23.83 -18.07 -3.77
C GLU A 122 -22.57 -18.30 -2.93
N LEU A 123 -21.87 -17.22 -2.58
CA LEU A 123 -20.66 -17.18 -1.78
C LEU A 123 -20.78 -16.01 -0.81
N ALA A 124 -20.51 -16.23 0.46
CA ALA A 124 -20.46 -15.18 1.47
C ALA A 124 -19.19 -15.33 2.31
N CYS A 125 -18.35 -14.30 2.27
CA CYS A 125 -17.25 -14.13 3.22
C CYS A 125 -17.76 -13.25 4.36
N VAL A 126 -17.72 -13.75 5.60
CA VAL A 126 -18.24 -13.04 6.78
C VAL A 126 -17.28 -13.15 7.94
N TRP A 127 -17.30 -12.14 8.81
CA TRP A 127 -16.63 -12.14 10.09
C TRP A 127 -17.34 -13.04 11.09
N ILE A 128 -16.60 -13.93 11.73
CA ILE A 128 -17.04 -14.80 12.82
C ILE A 128 -16.36 -14.29 14.08
N ALA A 129 -17.12 -13.90 15.12
CA ALA A 129 -16.53 -13.28 16.31
C ALA A 129 -15.95 -14.32 17.28
N GLU A 130 -16.55 -15.51 17.34
CA GLU A 130 -16.12 -16.63 18.19
C GLU A 130 -14.75 -17.16 17.78
N ILE A 131 -14.45 -17.05 16.48
CA ILE A 131 -13.17 -17.38 15.88
C ILE A 131 -12.80 -16.14 15.08
N PRO A 132 -12.20 -15.11 15.73
CA PRO A 132 -12.14 -13.75 15.22
C PRO A 132 -11.46 -13.75 13.86
N SER A 133 -12.24 -13.90 12.80
CA SER A 133 -11.73 -14.14 11.47
C SER A 133 -12.82 -14.02 10.42
N PHE A 134 -12.41 -13.59 9.23
CA PHE A 134 -13.24 -13.73 8.04
C PHE A 134 -13.18 -15.18 7.56
N ALA A 135 -14.31 -15.74 7.16
CA ALA A 135 -14.40 -17.08 6.60
C ALA A 135 -15.56 -17.18 5.60
N PHE A 136 -15.45 -18.12 4.66
CA PHE A 136 -16.54 -18.46 3.77
C PHE A 136 -17.56 -19.36 4.49
N THR A 137 -18.81 -18.94 4.55
CA THR A 137 -19.85 -19.61 5.36
C THR A 137 -20.96 -20.27 4.56
N THR A 138 -21.06 -20.00 3.25
CA THR A 138 -22.08 -20.62 2.40
C THR A 138 -21.75 -22.09 2.14
N ASN A 139 -22.65 -23.02 2.48
CA ASN A 139 -22.50 -24.42 2.08
C ASN A 139 -22.94 -24.60 0.62
N SER A 140 -22.05 -24.26 -0.32
CA SER A 140 -22.27 -24.38 -1.76
C SER A 140 -21.04 -24.98 -2.44
N VAL A 141 -21.24 -25.63 -3.60
CA VAL A 141 -20.13 -26.07 -4.45
C VAL A 141 -19.26 -24.87 -4.88
N PHE A 142 -19.86 -23.68 -4.99
CA PHE A 142 -19.14 -22.45 -5.27
C PHE A 142 -18.17 -22.06 -4.14
N LYS A 143 -18.51 -22.29 -2.87
CA LYS A 143 -17.56 -22.12 -1.76
C LYS A 143 -16.35 -23.04 -1.93
N ASP A 144 -16.57 -24.33 -2.15
CA ASP A 144 -15.46 -25.29 -2.25
C ASP A 144 -14.52 -24.93 -3.41
N ILE A 145 -15.09 -24.50 -4.55
CA ILE A 145 -14.33 -24.00 -5.69
C ILE A 145 -13.58 -22.71 -5.33
N ALA A 146 -14.24 -21.75 -4.66
CA ALA A 146 -13.63 -20.48 -4.29
C ALA A 146 -12.46 -20.66 -3.31
N GLU A 147 -12.62 -21.48 -2.28
CA GLU A 147 -11.55 -21.81 -1.32
C GLU A 147 -10.38 -22.53 -2.00
N PHE A 148 -10.68 -23.48 -2.89
CA PHE A 148 -9.65 -24.18 -3.65
C PHE A 148 -8.88 -23.25 -4.60
N VAL A 149 -9.58 -22.40 -5.34
CA VAL A 149 -8.96 -21.45 -6.27
C VAL A 149 -8.15 -20.41 -5.49
N ASP A 150 -8.68 -19.86 -4.39
CA ASP A 150 -7.99 -18.88 -3.54
C ASP A 150 -6.66 -19.47 -3.04
N PHE A 151 -6.69 -20.69 -2.50
CA PHE A 151 -5.51 -21.41 -2.03
C PHE A 151 -4.46 -21.62 -3.13
N TRP A 152 -4.82 -22.31 -4.22
CA TRP A 152 -3.85 -22.65 -5.27
C TRP A 152 -3.32 -21.42 -5.99
N PHE A 153 -4.17 -20.41 -6.18
CA PHE A 153 -3.75 -19.17 -6.80
C PHE A 153 -2.76 -18.41 -5.90
N ALA A 154 -3.04 -18.34 -4.60
CA ALA A 154 -2.13 -17.76 -3.61
C ALA A 154 -0.79 -18.51 -3.57
N GLU A 155 -0.80 -19.84 -3.55
CA GLU A 155 0.42 -20.67 -3.56
C GLU A 155 1.27 -20.45 -4.81
N VAL A 156 0.65 -20.51 -5.99
CA VAL A 156 1.36 -20.28 -7.27
C VAL A 156 2.00 -18.90 -7.28
N ILE A 157 1.29 -17.87 -6.79
CA ILE A 157 1.81 -16.52 -6.70
C ILE A 157 2.99 -16.42 -5.73
N ILE A 158 2.91 -17.09 -4.58
CA ILE A 158 4.00 -17.11 -3.60
C ILE A 158 5.23 -17.82 -4.19
N LEU A 159 5.06 -18.96 -4.84
CA LEU A 159 6.14 -19.73 -5.46
C LEU A 159 6.80 -18.95 -6.60
N CYS A 160 6.02 -18.36 -7.50
CA CYS A 160 6.54 -17.55 -8.60
C CYS A 160 7.26 -16.29 -8.09
N SER A 161 6.72 -15.63 -7.06
CA SER A 161 7.37 -14.48 -6.42
C SER A 161 8.66 -14.87 -5.70
N THR A 162 8.69 -16.03 -5.04
CA THR A 162 9.89 -16.60 -4.42
C THR A 162 10.98 -16.81 -5.46
N ALA A 163 10.64 -17.43 -6.59
CA ALA A 163 11.59 -17.64 -7.69
C ALA A 163 12.15 -16.31 -8.21
N CYS A 164 11.32 -15.26 -8.31
CA CYS A 164 11.77 -13.92 -8.68
C CYS A 164 12.79 -13.35 -7.68
N TYR A 165 12.51 -13.41 -6.37
CA TYR A 165 13.42 -12.89 -5.35
C TYR A 165 14.72 -13.70 -5.25
N ILE A 166 14.67 -15.02 -5.42
CA ILE A 166 15.86 -15.88 -5.50
C ILE A 166 16.70 -15.49 -6.73
N ALA A 167 16.09 -15.29 -7.90
CA ALA A 167 16.80 -14.85 -9.10
C ALA A 167 17.49 -13.49 -8.91
N ILE A 168 16.81 -12.53 -8.27
CA ILE A 168 17.40 -11.22 -7.91
C ILE A 168 18.59 -11.40 -6.97
N LEU A 169 18.46 -12.24 -5.93
CA LEU A 169 19.53 -12.49 -4.98
C LEU A 169 20.76 -13.11 -5.65
N ILE A 170 20.57 -14.16 -6.45
CA ILE A 170 21.65 -14.81 -7.20
C ILE A 170 22.34 -13.79 -8.12
N TYR A 171 21.56 -12.98 -8.84
CA TYR A 171 22.10 -11.95 -9.73
C TYR A 171 22.95 -10.90 -8.99
N LEU A 172 22.46 -10.40 -7.84
CA LEU A 172 23.18 -9.44 -7.01
C LEU A 172 24.46 -10.03 -6.41
N LEU A 173 24.43 -11.31 -6.01
CA LEU A 173 25.60 -12.02 -5.50
C LEU A 173 26.67 -12.24 -6.59
N GLN A 174 26.26 -12.56 -7.82
CA GLN A 174 27.17 -12.74 -8.94
C GLN A 174 27.78 -11.41 -9.40
N LYS A 175 27.00 -10.33 -9.40
CA LYS A 175 27.46 -9.01 -9.86
C LYS A 175 27.64 -8.05 -8.68
N ARG A 176 28.53 -8.39 -7.74
CA ARG A 176 28.82 -7.54 -6.55
C ARG A 176 29.17 -6.08 -6.89
N ARG A 177 29.74 -5.79 -8.06
CA ARG A 177 30.00 -4.42 -8.53
C ARG A 177 28.74 -3.63 -8.92
N LEU A 178 27.60 -4.28 -9.16
CA LEU A 178 26.32 -3.60 -9.45
C LEU A 178 25.53 -3.21 -8.20
N LEU A 179 25.91 -3.69 -7.01
CA LEU A 179 25.33 -3.24 -5.74
C LEU A 179 25.54 -1.73 -5.50
N THR A 180 26.62 -1.15 -6.01
CA THR A 180 26.87 0.30 -5.96
C THR A 180 26.01 1.07 -6.98
N SER A 181 25.77 0.52 -8.17
CA SER A 181 24.93 1.13 -9.20
C SER A 181 23.43 1.01 -8.89
N SER A 182 23.00 -0.03 -8.17
CA SER A 182 21.58 -0.32 -7.87
C SER A 182 21.15 0.15 -6.48
N ARG A 183 21.96 1.01 -5.82
CA ARG A 183 21.68 1.51 -4.46
C ARG A 183 20.31 2.19 -4.33
N HIS A 184 19.80 2.77 -5.39
CA HIS A 184 18.50 3.44 -5.39
C HIS A 184 17.31 2.46 -5.43
N GLU A 185 17.51 1.25 -5.96
CA GLU A 185 16.46 0.22 -6.06
C GLU A 185 16.44 -0.72 -4.84
N LEU A 186 17.57 -0.86 -4.13
CA LEU A 186 17.70 -1.74 -2.97
C LEU A 186 16.69 -1.45 -1.86
N PRO A 187 16.38 -0.18 -1.51
CA PRO A 187 15.35 0.10 -0.52
C PRO A 187 13.97 -0.39 -0.90
N LEU A 188 13.63 -0.25 -2.18
CA LEU A 188 12.34 -0.65 -2.71
C LEU A 188 12.24 -2.17 -2.82
N LEU A 189 13.34 -2.83 -3.21
CA LEU A 189 13.46 -4.29 -3.21
C LEU A 189 13.25 -4.87 -1.79
N PHE A 190 13.93 -4.32 -0.79
CA PHE A 190 13.80 -4.81 0.58
C PHE A 190 12.39 -4.56 1.13
N HIS A 191 11.80 -3.38 0.88
CA HIS A 191 10.43 -3.07 1.26
C HIS A 191 9.44 -4.10 0.70
N PHE A 192 9.49 -4.39 -0.61
CA PHE A 192 8.59 -5.39 -1.20
C PHE A 192 8.91 -6.83 -0.80
N CYS A 193 10.18 -7.15 -0.53
CA CYS A 193 10.57 -8.45 0.02
C CYS A 193 9.98 -8.69 1.41
N CYS A 194 9.96 -7.67 2.29
CA CYS A 194 9.29 -7.77 3.59
C CYS A 194 7.79 -7.98 3.46
N ILE A 195 7.12 -7.23 2.56
CA ILE A 195 5.69 -7.39 2.30
C ILE A 195 5.41 -8.81 1.82
N PHE A 196 6.18 -9.28 0.84
CA PHE A 196 6.09 -10.62 0.29
C PHE A 196 6.27 -11.69 1.38
N GLY A 197 7.34 -11.61 2.17
CA GLY A 197 7.65 -12.60 3.20
C GLY A 197 6.57 -12.70 4.27
N ILE A 198 6.08 -11.57 4.78
CA ILE A 198 5.00 -11.57 5.79
C ILE A 198 3.69 -12.08 5.17
N THR A 199 3.36 -11.66 3.95
CA THR A 199 2.16 -12.13 3.23
C THR A 199 2.17 -13.64 3.04
N GLY A 200 3.31 -14.20 2.60
CA GLY A 200 3.45 -15.65 2.43
C GLY A 200 3.31 -16.43 3.74
N ILE A 201 3.88 -15.91 4.84
CA ILE A 201 3.72 -16.51 6.18
C ILE A 201 2.26 -16.46 6.63
N SER A 202 1.60 -15.30 6.48
CA SER A 202 0.18 -15.14 6.84
C SER A 202 -0.71 -16.10 6.06
N LEU A 203 -0.48 -16.23 4.75
CA LEU A 203 -1.27 -17.12 3.89
C LEU A 203 -1.04 -18.60 4.23
N PHE A 204 0.21 -19.00 4.47
CA PHE A 204 0.53 -20.36 4.86
C PHE A 204 -0.22 -20.76 6.13
N PHE A 205 -0.19 -19.91 7.17
CA PHE A 205 -0.90 -20.19 8.41
C PHE A 205 -2.42 -20.08 8.28
N TRP A 206 -2.92 -19.24 7.38
CA TRP A 206 -4.36 -19.16 7.09
C TRP A 206 -4.91 -20.48 6.52
N HIS A 207 -4.21 -21.06 5.54
CA HIS A 207 -4.66 -22.30 4.90
C HIS A 207 -4.24 -23.58 5.63
N HIS A 208 -3.20 -23.50 6.47
CA HIS A 208 -2.72 -24.61 7.30
C HIS A 208 -2.76 -24.25 8.78
N PRO A 209 -3.95 -24.18 9.40
CA PRO A 209 -4.09 -23.85 10.80
C PRO A 209 -3.39 -24.90 11.68
N ALA A 210 -2.44 -24.45 12.51
CA ALA A 210 -1.71 -25.32 13.41
C ALA A 210 -2.57 -25.84 14.58
N ALA A 211 -3.65 -25.12 14.90
CA ALA A 211 -4.62 -25.50 15.91
C ALA A 211 -6.01 -24.93 15.55
N ASN A 212 -7.07 -25.61 16.00
CA ASN A 212 -8.44 -25.15 15.83
C ASN A 212 -9.01 -24.60 17.15
N ASN A 213 -8.38 -23.53 17.67
CA ASN A 213 -8.81 -22.87 18.90
C ASN A 213 -8.81 -21.35 18.74
N ALA A 214 -9.62 -20.64 19.52
CA ALA A 214 -9.79 -19.19 19.41
C ALA A 214 -8.45 -18.42 19.51
N LEU A 215 -7.56 -18.84 20.41
CA LEU A 215 -6.24 -18.22 20.61
C LEU A 215 -5.39 -18.26 19.33
N TYR A 216 -5.42 -19.36 18.58
CA TYR A 216 -4.70 -19.48 17.30
C TYR A 216 -5.18 -18.43 16.30
N TYR A 217 -6.50 -18.28 16.14
CA TYR A 217 -7.08 -17.33 15.21
C TYR A 217 -6.91 -15.88 15.66
N GLU A 218 -6.90 -15.60 16.96
CA GLU A 218 -6.52 -14.28 17.50
C GLU A 218 -5.08 -13.91 17.16
N ILE A 219 -4.14 -14.85 17.35
CA ILE A 219 -2.73 -14.65 17.00
C ILE A 219 -2.59 -14.46 15.48
N LEU A 220 -3.23 -15.31 14.69
CA LEU A 220 -3.20 -15.24 13.23
C LEU A 220 -3.75 -13.91 12.74
N GLN A 221 -4.89 -13.44 13.26
CA GLN A 221 -5.41 -12.13 12.90
C GLN A 221 -4.51 -10.99 13.32
N THR A 222 -3.88 -11.08 14.49
CA THR A 222 -2.89 -10.09 14.90
C THR A 222 -1.74 -10.01 13.89
N VAL A 223 -1.26 -11.17 13.41
CA VAL A 223 -0.23 -11.25 12.36
C VAL A 223 -0.74 -10.66 11.04
N ILE A 224 -1.98 -10.93 10.64
CA ILE A 224 -2.61 -10.39 9.42
C ILE A 224 -2.77 -8.87 9.51
N VAL A 225 -3.25 -8.33 10.62
CA VAL A 225 -3.35 -6.88 10.82
C VAL A 225 -1.95 -6.26 10.82
N PHE A 226 -0.97 -6.93 11.42
CA PHE A 226 0.43 -6.47 11.42
C PHE A 226 1.04 -6.50 10.01
N ARG A 227 0.71 -7.49 9.17
CA ARG A 227 1.07 -7.56 7.75
C ARG A 227 0.71 -6.25 7.06
N PHE A 228 -0.50 -5.74 7.26
CA PHE A 228 -0.92 -4.49 6.64
C PHE A 228 -0.26 -3.26 7.26
N GLY A 229 0.12 -3.28 8.53
CA GLY A 229 0.84 -2.17 9.17
C GLY A 229 2.31 -2.03 8.75
N MET A 230 2.94 -3.14 8.37
CA MET A 230 4.38 -3.22 8.08
C MET A 230 4.87 -2.52 6.81
N PRO A 231 4.16 -2.54 5.66
CA PRO A 231 4.60 -1.86 4.44
C PRO A 231 5.05 -0.40 4.69
N PRO A 232 4.22 0.50 5.24
CA PRO A 232 4.64 1.89 5.43
C PRO A 232 5.76 2.04 6.46
N LEU A 233 5.85 1.15 7.45
CA LEU A 233 6.97 1.14 8.40
C LEU A 233 8.27 0.75 7.71
N ALA A 234 8.27 -0.34 6.93
CA ALA A 234 9.42 -0.78 6.13
C ALA A 234 9.87 0.34 5.16
N ALA A 235 8.93 1.04 4.55
CA ALA A 235 9.23 2.19 3.69
C ALA A 235 9.98 3.30 4.46
N LEU A 236 9.59 3.60 5.70
CA LEU A 236 10.25 4.62 6.51
C LEU A 236 11.65 4.20 6.97
N PHE A 237 11.85 2.94 7.33
CA PHE A 237 13.18 2.48 7.77
C PHE A 237 14.17 2.44 6.62
N VAL A 238 13.72 2.04 5.44
CA VAL A 238 14.60 1.63 4.35
C VAL A 238 14.70 2.72 3.29
N ASN A 239 13.62 3.46 3.02
CA ASN A 239 13.57 4.47 1.97
C ASN A 239 13.78 5.89 2.51
N GLY A 240 15.04 6.35 2.49
CA GLY A 240 15.42 7.69 2.97
C GLY A 240 14.64 8.83 2.29
N SER A 241 14.25 8.66 1.02
CA SER A 241 13.48 9.66 0.26
C SER A 241 12.03 9.76 0.73
N ILE A 242 11.40 8.64 1.09
CA ILE A 242 10.08 8.66 1.73
C ILE A 242 10.22 9.21 3.15
N ARG A 243 11.19 8.73 3.93
CA ARG A 243 11.38 9.12 5.33
C ARG A 243 11.53 10.63 5.52
N SER A 244 12.41 11.27 4.74
CA SER A 244 12.66 12.71 4.88
C SER A 244 11.40 13.53 4.59
N ARG A 245 10.66 13.18 3.54
CA ARG A 245 9.42 13.87 3.13
C ARG A 245 8.26 13.59 4.07
N PHE A 246 8.18 12.37 4.61
CA PHE A 246 7.16 11.97 5.57
C PHE A 246 7.21 12.83 6.83
N PHE A 247 8.40 13.06 7.39
CA PHE A 247 8.56 13.93 8.56
C PHE A 247 8.43 15.42 8.23
N GLN A 248 8.82 15.86 7.03
CA GLN A 248 8.63 17.25 6.59
C GLN A 248 7.15 17.62 6.42
N LEU A 249 6.31 16.73 5.88
CA LEU A 249 4.86 16.97 5.77
C LEU A 249 4.19 17.09 7.14
N ARG A 250 4.71 16.38 8.16
CA ARG A 250 4.24 16.51 9.55
C ARG A 250 4.62 17.87 10.16
N GLN A 251 5.78 18.40 9.79
CA GLN A 251 6.26 19.70 10.29
C GLN A 251 5.62 20.90 9.55
N GLY A 252 5.37 20.79 8.24
CA GLY A 252 4.73 21.84 7.43
C GLY A 252 3.29 22.16 7.85
N LYS A 253 2.56 21.18 8.39
CA LYS A 253 1.23 21.41 9.00
C LYS A 253 1.28 22.10 10.36
N SER A 254 2.41 22.03 11.07
CA SER A 254 2.61 22.76 12.34
C SER A 254 2.86 24.26 12.10
N MET A 255 3.47 24.62 10.96
CA MET A 255 3.79 26.02 10.64
C MET A 255 2.56 26.87 10.24
N PHE A 256 1.44 26.26 9.83
CA PHE A 256 0.24 27.00 9.43
C PHE A 256 -0.63 27.49 10.61
N MET A 257 -0.29 27.15 11.86
CA MET A 257 -0.91 27.75 13.05
C MET A 257 -0.02 28.80 13.74
N SER A 258 1.12 29.17 13.15
CA SER A 258 1.98 30.23 13.68
C SER A 258 2.41 31.16 12.54
N SER A 259 1.45 31.92 12.01
CA SER A 259 1.70 33.00 11.07
C SER A 259 1.64 34.36 11.79
N THR A 260 2.58 34.59 12.68
CA THR A 260 3.22 35.91 12.82
C THR A 260 4.67 35.72 12.39
N GLY A 261 4.89 35.84 11.08
CA GLY A 261 6.15 35.54 10.43
C GLY A 261 7.25 36.53 10.78
N ILE A 262 8.42 36.00 11.13
CA ILE A 262 9.69 36.72 11.06
C ILE A 262 10.61 35.88 10.17
N HIS A 263 10.91 36.42 8.99
CA HIS A 263 11.83 35.80 8.04
C HIS A 263 13.25 36.33 8.32
N LEU A 264 14.12 35.51 8.91
CA LEU A 264 15.52 35.83 9.13
C LEU A 264 16.38 35.18 8.04
N THR A 265 16.81 35.97 7.06
CA THR A 265 17.86 35.56 6.11
C THR A 265 19.23 35.94 6.65
N LYS A 266 20.07 34.93 6.88
CA LYS A 266 21.44 35.08 7.37
C LYS A 266 22.41 35.07 6.19
N THR A 267 22.75 36.23 5.65
CA THR A 267 23.94 36.43 4.80
C THR A 267 25.10 36.90 5.68
N LYS A 268 26.29 36.36 5.42
CA LYS A 268 27.51 36.56 6.21
C LYS A 268 27.68 38.02 6.64
N GLY A 269 27.61 38.27 7.95
CA GLY A 269 28.18 39.45 8.59
C GLY A 269 27.26 40.62 8.92
N THR A 270 25.97 40.62 8.57
CA THR A 270 25.07 41.72 8.99
C THR A 270 23.61 41.25 9.10
N VAL A 271 23.01 41.38 10.28
CA VAL A 271 21.58 41.12 10.50
C VAL A 271 20.80 42.37 10.14
N ARG A 272 20.02 42.32 9.06
CA ARG A 272 19.07 43.37 8.69
C ARG A 272 17.67 42.90 9.07
N ILE A 273 17.02 43.63 9.98
CA ILE A 273 15.61 43.44 10.31
C ILE A 273 14.80 44.27 9.31
N SER A 274 13.92 43.63 8.55
CA SER A 274 13.02 44.33 7.62
C SER A 274 11.59 43.99 8.02
N THR A 275 10.91 44.95 8.64
CA THR A 275 9.46 44.93 8.88
C THR A 275 8.77 45.27 7.57
N LEU A 276 8.09 44.29 6.97
CA LEU A 276 7.23 44.51 5.81
C LEU A 276 5.86 44.96 6.32
N THR A 277 5.67 46.27 6.41
CA THR A 277 4.34 46.86 6.61
C THR A 277 3.63 46.83 5.26
N ALA A 278 2.51 46.11 5.16
CA ALA A 278 1.70 46.05 3.95
C ALA A 278 1.10 47.43 3.64
N ALA A 279 1.68 48.14 2.67
CA ALA A 279 1.11 49.36 2.13
C ALA A 279 0.14 49.00 1.00
N HIS A 280 -1.14 49.27 1.24
CA HIS A 280 -2.24 49.20 0.29
C HIS A 280 -2.04 50.30 -0.76
N ASN A 281 -1.63 49.96 -1.98
CA ASN A 281 -1.59 50.93 -3.09
C ASN A 281 -2.89 50.85 -3.89
N LEU A 282 -3.73 51.85 -3.68
CA LEU A 282 -4.85 52.25 -4.53
C LEU A 282 -4.31 52.74 -5.89
N VAL A 283 -4.87 52.23 -6.98
CA VAL A 283 -4.61 52.66 -8.36
C VAL A 283 -5.37 53.97 -8.63
N PRO A 284 -4.75 55.02 -9.18
CA PRO A 284 -5.47 56.21 -9.63
C PRO A 284 -5.93 56.07 -11.09
N HIS A 285 -7.19 56.44 -11.32
CA HIS A 285 -7.79 56.70 -12.63
C HIS A 285 -7.08 57.87 -13.32
N HIS A 286 -6.78 57.73 -14.62
CA HIS A 286 -6.39 58.86 -15.46
C HIS A 286 -7.17 58.82 -16.77
N ASP A 287 -8.08 59.78 -16.93
CA ASP A 287 -8.64 60.21 -18.22
C ASP A 287 -7.57 60.94 -19.03
N ARG A 288 -7.55 60.74 -20.35
CA ARG A 288 -7.25 61.80 -21.32
C ARG A 288 -7.69 61.45 -22.74
N THR A 289 -8.32 62.46 -23.32
CA THR A 289 -8.89 62.67 -24.65
C THR A 289 -7.87 62.75 -25.80
N GLY A 290 -8.35 62.51 -27.03
CA GLY A 290 -7.98 63.30 -28.20
C GLY A 290 -7.18 62.62 -29.31
N THR A 291 -7.86 62.06 -30.32
CA THR A 291 -7.88 62.51 -31.72
C THR A 291 -8.89 61.68 -32.51
#